data_AF-A0ABD0NJN0-F1
#
_entry.id   AF-A0ABD0NJN0-F1
#
_cell.length_a   1.000
_cell.length_b   1.000
_cell.length_c   1.000
_cell.angle_alpha   90.00
_cell.angle_beta   90.00
_cell.angle_gamma   90.00
#
_symmetry.space_group_name_H-M   'P 1'
#
loop_
_entity.id
_entity.type
_entity.pdbx_description
1 polymer ?
#
loop_
_entity_poly.entity_id
_entity_poly.type
_entity_poly.pdbx_seq_one_letter_code
_entity_poly.pdbx_strand_id
1 'polypeptide(L)' 'QRGFLGCIRSLNINGMTLDLEERAKMTPGVSSGQNSLCHNRGKCIEKSSGYVCDCTHSAYGGPNCKK' A
#
# COMPACT_ATOMS: atom_id res chain seq x y z
N GLN A 1 -3.91 2.49 20.52
CA GLN A 1 -4.48 1.61 19.48
C GLN A 1 -3.48 1.56 18.32
N ARG A 2 -3.03 0.38 17.87
CA ARG A 2 -2.11 0.28 16.73
C ARG A 2 -2.95 0.14 15.45
N GLY A 3 -2.91 1.15 14.59
CA GLY A 3 -3.59 1.13 13.30
C GLY A 3 -2.87 0.23 12.28
N PHE A 4 -3.54 -0.05 11.17
CA PHE A 4 -2.91 -0.70 10.02
C PHE A 4 -1.97 0.28 9.32
N LEU A 5 -0.77 -0.19 8.97
CA LEU A 5 0.18 0.53 8.12
C LEU A 5 0.52 -0.38 6.95
N GLY A 6 0.18 0.04 5.73
CA GLY A 6 0.41 -0.74 4.52
C GLY A 6 -0.36 -0.20 3.32
N CYS A 7 -0.30 -0.93 2.21
CA CYS A 7 -1.20 -0.76 1.08
C CYS A 7 -2.37 -1.74 1.17
N ILE A 8 -3.49 -1.39 0.55
CA ILE A 8 -4.66 -2.27 0.38
C ILE A 8 -5.16 -2.09 -1.06
N ARG A 9 -5.56 -3.19 -1.69
CA ARG A 9 -6.25 -3.20 -2.99
C ARG A 9 -7.41 -4.19 -2.97
N SER A 10 -8.34 -4.03 -3.91
CA SER A 10 -9.41 -5.01 -4.16
C SER A 10 -10.21 -5.39 -2.90
N LEU A 11 -10.53 -4.41 -2.06
CA LEU A 11 -11.26 -4.66 -0.82
C LEU A 11 -12.72 -5.02 -1.13
N ASN A 12 -13.11 -6.24 -0.74
CA ASN A 12 -14.49 -6.70 -0.79
C ASN A 12 -15.01 -6.90 0.64
N ILE A 13 -16.17 -6.33 0.93
CA ILE A 13 -16.84 -6.46 2.23
C ILE A 13 -18.29 -6.84 1.97
N ASN A 14 -18.72 -7.98 2.52
CA ASN A 14 -20.08 -8.51 2.36
C ASN A 14 -20.52 -8.64 0.90
N GLY A 15 -19.59 -9.03 0.01
CA GLY A 15 -19.85 -9.17 -1.43
C GLY A 15 -19.74 -7.87 -2.23
N MET A 16 -19.61 -6.71 -1.58
CA MET A 16 -19.44 -5.42 -2.26
C MET A 16 -17.96 -5.06 -2.41
N THR A 17 -17.54 -4.76 -3.63
CA THR A 17 -16.21 -4.19 -3.90
C THR A 17 -16.26 -2.69 -3.67
N LEU A 18 -15.42 -2.18 -2.77
CA LEU A 18 -15.36 -0.75 -2.49
C LEU A 18 -14.41 -0.03 -3.44
N ASP A 19 -14.81 1.16 -3.87
CA ASP A 19 -13.90 2.11 -4.51
C ASP A 19 -12.98 2.73 -3.45
N LEU A 20 -11.78 2.17 -3.34
CA LEU A 20 -10.77 2.64 -2.39
C LEU A 20 -10.17 3.99 -2.78
N GLU A 21 -10.22 4.39 -4.06
CA GLU A 21 -9.68 5.67 -4.50
C GLU A 21 -10.56 6.80 -4.01
N GLU A 22 -11.87 6.71 -4.22
CA GLU A 22 -12.83 7.71 -3.73
C GLU A 22 -12.82 7.80 -2.20
N ARG A 23 -12.68 6.67 -1.51
CA ARG A 23 -12.54 6.65 -0.04
C ARG A 23 -11.25 7.30 0.45
N ALA A 24 -10.13 7.10 -0.23
CA ALA A 24 -8.86 7.71 0.13
C ALA A 24 -8.90 9.24 0.04
N LYS A 25 -9.56 9.80 -0.99
CA LYS A 25 -9.71 11.26 -1.17
C LYS A 25 -10.41 11.93 0.03
N MET A 26 -11.30 11.22 0.72
CA MET A 26 -12.03 11.73 1.88
C MET A 26 -11.36 11.43 3.22
N THR A 27 -10.26 10.67 3.25
CA THR A 27 -9.66 10.15 4.48
C THR A 27 -8.30 10.78 4.74
N PRO A 28 -8.15 11.66 5.76
CA PRO A 28 -6.86 12.27 6.10
C PRO A 28 -5.80 11.22 6.42
N GLY A 29 -4.58 11.41 5.89
CA GLY A 29 -3.45 10.49 6.11
C GLY A 29 -3.48 9.23 5.24
N VAL A 30 -4.43 9.11 4.31
CA VAL A 30 -4.50 8.04 3.31
C VAL A 30 -4.28 8.66 1.92
N SER A 31 -3.45 8.03 1.10
CA SER A 31 -3.20 8.45 -0.29
C SER A 31 -3.72 7.40 -1.26
N SER A 32 -4.45 7.82 -2.30
CA SER A 32 -4.71 6.96 -3.45
C SER A 32 -3.49 6.92 -4.38
N GLY A 33 -3.16 5.74 -4.91
CA GLY A 33 -2.13 5.58 -5.93
C GLY A 33 -0.75 5.09 -5.44
N GLN A 34 0.31 5.47 -6.16
CA GLN A 34 1.67 4.95 -5.95
C GLN A 34 2.23 5.35 -4.58
N ASN A 35 2.30 4.33 -3.73
CA ASN A 35 2.72 4.30 -2.33
C ASN A 35 3.93 5.17 -1.98
N SER A 36 3.76 6.03 -0.97
CA SER A 36 4.88 6.64 -0.23
C SER A 36 5.67 5.63 0.63
N LEU A 37 5.12 4.43 0.89
CA LEU A 37 5.74 3.42 1.76
C LEU A 37 6.93 2.69 1.11
N CYS A 38 6.90 2.51 -0.21
CA CYS A 38 7.95 1.85 -0.99
C CYS A 38 8.57 2.88 -1.93
N HIS A 39 9.87 3.11 -1.80
CA HIS A 39 10.56 4.13 -2.57
C HIS A 39 11.03 3.60 -3.91
N ASN A 40 11.53 4.49 -4.77
CA ASN A 40 12.22 4.13 -6.01
C ASN A 40 11.42 3.17 -6.91
N ARG A 41 10.11 3.43 -7.03
CA ARG A 41 9.15 2.62 -7.82
C ARG A 41 9.01 1.18 -7.32
N GLY A 42 9.38 0.90 -6.07
CA GLY A 42 9.07 -0.34 -5.39
C GLY A 42 7.56 -0.55 -5.29
N LYS A 43 7.10 -1.77 -5.57
CA LYS A 43 5.69 -2.11 -5.52
C LYS A 43 5.33 -2.54 -4.10
N CYS A 44 4.35 -1.88 -3.49
CA CYS A 44 3.82 -2.36 -2.23
C CYS A 44 2.89 -3.54 -2.45
N ILE A 45 3.09 -4.59 -1.67
CA ILE A 45 2.28 -5.81 -1.68
C ILE A 45 1.65 -5.96 -0.29
N GLU A 46 0.32 -5.97 -0.24
CA GLU A 46 -0.44 -6.21 0.98
C GLU A 46 -0.25 -7.64 1.51
N LYS A 47 -0.20 -7.79 2.84
CA LYS A 47 -0.10 -9.07 3.56
C LYS A 47 -1.05 -9.07 4.77
N SER A 48 -1.42 -10.25 5.26
CA SER A 48 -2.25 -10.38 6.47
C SER A 48 -1.60 -9.74 7.71
N SER A 49 -0.26 -9.76 7.79
CA SER A 49 0.52 -9.19 8.89
C SER A 49 1.09 -7.79 8.60
N GLY A 50 0.67 -7.12 7.53
CA GLY A 50 1.20 -5.81 7.14
C GLY A 50 1.45 -5.67 5.64
N TYR A 51 2.66 -5.29 5.26
CA TYR A 51 3.05 -5.12 3.86
C TYR A 51 4.51 -5.49 3.62
N VAL A 52 4.86 -5.72 2.36
CA VAL A 52 6.24 -5.84 1.88
C VAL A 52 6.44 -4.98 0.64
N CYS A 53 7.65 -4.45 0.45
CA CYS A 53 8.01 -3.80 -0.80
C CYS A 53 8.71 -4.81 -1.71
N ASP A 54 8.15 -5.00 -2.90
CA ASP A 54 8.80 -5.68 -4.01
C ASP A 54 9.65 -4.68 -4.78
N CYS A 55 10.96 -4.82 -4.61
CA CYS A 55 11.96 -3.96 -5.23
C CYS A 55 12.56 -4.59 -6.52
N THR A 56 12.03 -5.71 -7.01
CA THR A 56 12.62 -6.51 -8.11
C THR A 56 12.83 -5.71 -9.39
N HIS A 57 11.95 -4.74 -9.65
CA HIS A 57 12.03 -3.85 -10.81
C HIS A 57 12.69 -2.50 -10.50
N SER A 58 13.42 -2.39 -9.40
CA SER A 58 14.17 -1.20 -8.99
C SER A 58 15.66 -1.53 -8.85
N ALA A 59 16.52 -0.51 -8.95
CA ALA A 59 17.94 -0.63 -8.67
C ALA A 59 18.26 -0.68 -7.15
N TYR A 60 17.24 -0.66 -6.30
CA TYR A 60 17.35 -0.55 -4.85
C TYR A 60 16.78 -1.80 -4.18
N GLY A 61 17.23 -2.07 -2.97
CA GLY A 61 16.74 -3.13 -2.10
C GLY A 61 16.43 -2.63 -0.68
N GLY A 62 16.35 -3.59 0.23
CA GLY A 62 15.92 -3.37 1.60
C GLY A 62 14.39 -3.25 1.74
N PRO A 63 13.90 -3.08 2.99
CA PRO A 63 12.48 -3.21 3.31
C PRO A 63 11.58 -2.15 2.66
N ASN A 64 12.15 -1.02 2.23
CA ASN A 64 11.42 0.10 1.63
C ASN A 64 12.02 0.53 0.27
N CYS A 65 12.86 -0.31 -0.35
CA CYS A 65 13.55 -0.02 -1.61
C CYS A 65 14.38 1.28 -1.58
N LYS A 66 15.20 1.48 -0.54
CA LYS A 66 16.02 2.70 -0.32
C LYS A 66 17.52 2.48 -0.37
N LYS A 67 17.99 1.23 -0.33
CA LYS A 67 19.42 0.88 -0.26
C LYS A 67 19.88 0.42 -1.62
#